data_AF-A0A1S9M9B7-F1
#
_entry.id   AF-A0A1S9M9B7-F1
#
_cell.length_a   1.000
_cell.length_b   1.000
_cell.length_c   1.000
_cell.angle_alpha   90.00
_cell.angle_beta   90.00
_cell.angle_gamma   90.00
#
_symmetry.space_group_name_H-M   'P 1'
#
loop_
_entity.id
_entity.type
_entity.pdbx_description
1 polymer ?
#
loop_
_entity_poly.entity_id
_entity_poly.type
_entity_poly.pdbx_seq_one_letter_code
_entity_poly.pdbx_strand_id
1 'polypeptide(L)'
;MKRTDLSKGTAHDTELAGADPADYVVVDELGDFTYYPSKTAMLKDLEYVEEAASILDRAGNNFHLTLEEGRKLNLGSSFGRVEFTWLRQTWITDRRREPQAHRLLRLYPTTLDALLAGIFETLTLELASSAISSPWVVDVAGEETHPATLRDVDGLLARLDHFERVTVRDPFGHDYRPIRHSPHRLHAPGTGTIYYVEIEPHGGEAGHAPTLSDNLP
;
A
#
# COMPACT_ATOMS: atom_id res chain seq x y z
N MET A 1 34.23 -52.94 -26.36
CA MET A 1 34.19 -52.10 -25.14
C MET A 1 33.40 -50.85 -25.51
N LYS A 2 32.08 -50.80 -25.33
CA LYS A 2 31.27 -50.36 -24.16
C LYS A 2 31.56 -48.93 -23.66
N ARG A 3 30.46 -48.16 -23.53
CA ARG A 3 30.17 -46.91 -22.76
C ARG A 3 30.26 -45.59 -23.56
N THR A 4 29.29 -44.67 -23.54
CA THR A 4 27.88 -44.63 -23.07
C THR A 4 27.31 -43.29 -23.56
N ASP A 5 26.03 -43.27 -23.96
CA ASP A 5 25.21 -42.06 -24.08
C ASP A 5 25.14 -41.28 -22.77
N LEU A 6 25.02 -39.95 -22.84
CA LEU A 6 24.24 -39.17 -21.88
C LEU A 6 23.57 -38.02 -22.60
N SER A 7 22.27 -38.26 -22.79
CA SER A 7 21.28 -37.42 -23.44
C SER A 7 21.16 -36.04 -22.80
N LYS A 8 20.87 -35.07 -23.67
CA LYS A 8 20.15 -33.84 -23.38
C LYS A 8 18.95 -34.10 -22.46
N GLY A 9 18.77 -33.21 -21.50
CA GLY A 9 17.63 -33.21 -20.60
C GLY A 9 17.79 -32.19 -19.48
N THR A 10 18.12 -30.94 -19.82
CA THR A 10 17.84 -29.81 -18.91
C THR A 10 16.34 -29.60 -18.99
N ALA A 11 15.63 -30.30 -18.11
CA ALA A 11 14.23 -30.02 -17.86
C ALA A 11 14.11 -28.54 -17.52
N HIS A 12 13.32 -27.83 -18.31
CA HIS A 12 12.78 -26.54 -17.95
C HIS A 12 12.25 -26.63 -16.53
N ASP A 13 12.73 -25.73 -15.68
CA ASP A 13 12.11 -25.42 -14.40
C ASP A 13 10.62 -25.32 -14.67
N THR A 14 9.90 -26.26 -14.06
CA THR A 14 8.45 -26.27 -14.06
C THR A 14 8.06 -25.07 -13.25
N GLU A 15 7.80 -23.97 -13.97
CA GLU A 15 7.02 -22.82 -13.54
C GLU A 15 5.85 -23.39 -12.75
N LEU A 16 5.97 -23.30 -11.42
CA LEU A 16 4.90 -23.64 -10.50
C LEU A 16 3.72 -22.79 -10.95
N ALA A 17 2.72 -23.44 -11.54
CA ALA A 17 1.39 -22.89 -11.75
C ALA A 17 0.80 -22.60 -10.37
N GLY A 18 1.30 -21.54 -9.74
CA GLY A 18 0.77 -20.93 -8.56
C GLY A 18 -0.57 -20.30 -8.94
N ALA A 19 -1.52 -20.37 -8.02
CA ALA A 19 -2.80 -19.68 -8.16
C ALA A 19 -2.55 -18.23 -8.65
N ASP A 20 -3.39 -17.77 -9.57
CA ASP A 20 -3.34 -16.37 -10.03
C ASP A 20 -3.29 -15.45 -8.80
N PRO A 21 -2.36 -14.47 -8.76
CA PRO A 21 -2.32 -13.50 -7.69
C PRO A 21 -3.69 -12.86 -7.48
N ALA A 22 -4.06 -12.73 -6.20
CA ALA A 22 -5.38 -12.23 -5.82
C ALA A 22 -5.57 -10.77 -6.24
N ASP A 23 -4.55 -9.94 -6.04
CA ASP A 23 -4.53 -8.52 -6.34
C ASP A 23 -3.19 -8.07 -6.91
N TYR A 24 -3.21 -6.89 -7.53
CA TYR A 24 -2.08 -6.30 -8.22
C TYR A 24 -1.96 -4.82 -7.89
N VAL A 25 -0.74 -4.32 -7.99
CA VAL A 25 -0.44 -2.88 -7.96
C VAL A 25 0.26 -2.52 -9.26
N VAL A 26 -0.26 -1.53 -9.96
CA VAL A 26 0.35 -0.97 -11.17
C VAL A 26 1.08 0.30 -10.79
N VAL A 27 2.30 0.43 -11.27
CA VAL A 27 3.09 1.66 -11.23
C VAL A 27 3.18 2.18 -12.65
N ASP A 28 2.66 3.37 -12.91
CA ASP A 28 2.69 3.99 -14.23
C ASP A 28 4.06 4.63 -14.55
N GLU A 29 4.19 5.26 -15.72
CA GLU A 29 5.43 5.94 -16.13
C GLU A 29 5.78 7.16 -15.27
N LEU A 30 4.79 7.78 -14.62
CA LEU A 30 4.98 8.90 -13.69
C LEU A 30 5.35 8.40 -12.28
N GLY A 31 5.23 7.10 -12.04
CA GLY A 31 5.44 6.47 -10.75
C GLY A 31 4.24 6.60 -9.82
N ASP A 32 3.03 6.81 -10.34
CA ASP A 32 1.78 6.76 -9.59
C ASP A 32 1.36 5.30 -9.36
N PHE A 33 0.84 5.01 -8.17
CA PHE A 33 0.47 3.65 -7.75
C PHE A 33 -1.05 3.46 -7.80
N THR A 34 -1.52 2.44 -8.54
CA THR A 34 -2.93 2.06 -8.59
C THR A 34 -3.14 0.61 -8.17
N TYR A 35 -4.06 0.39 -7.24
CA TYR A 35 -4.42 -0.94 -6.76
C TYR A 35 -5.57 -1.55 -7.57
N TYR A 36 -5.44 -2.84 -7.87
CA TYR A 36 -6.47 -3.62 -8.55
C TYR A 36 -6.76 -4.92 -7.77
N PRO A 37 -8.03 -5.19 -7.41
CA PRO A 37 -8.41 -6.37 -6.63
C PRO A 37 -8.43 -7.66 -7.44
N SER A 38 -8.08 -7.62 -8.74
CA SER A 38 -7.90 -8.79 -9.59
C SER A 38 -7.23 -8.41 -10.92
N LYS A 39 -6.63 -9.40 -11.58
CA LYS A 39 -6.12 -9.28 -12.96
C LYS A 39 -7.20 -8.77 -13.93
N THR A 40 -8.44 -9.21 -13.76
CA THR A 40 -9.56 -8.83 -14.65
C THR A 40 -9.96 -7.37 -14.46
N ALA A 41 -9.93 -6.85 -13.24
CA ALA A 41 -10.18 -5.43 -12.98
C ALA A 41 -9.11 -4.57 -13.63
N MET A 42 -7.84 -4.94 -13.46
CA MET A 42 -6.68 -4.27 -14.05
C MET A 42 -6.75 -4.22 -15.57
N LEU A 43 -6.93 -5.36 -16.25
CA LEU A 43 -6.96 -5.42 -17.72
C LEU A 43 -8.20 -4.76 -18.34
N LYS A 44 -9.21 -4.40 -17.55
CA LYS A 44 -10.37 -3.63 -18.01
C LYS A 44 -10.13 -2.13 -17.95
N ASP A 45 -9.24 -1.68 -17.08
CA ASP A 45 -8.96 -0.27 -16.84
C ASP A 45 -7.85 0.24 -17.76
N LEU A 46 -6.85 -0.59 -18.05
CA LEU A 46 -5.70 -0.26 -18.90
C LEU A 46 -6.03 -0.38 -20.39
N GLU A 47 -5.58 0.57 -21.21
CA GLU A 47 -5.81 0.59 -22.66
C GLU A 47 -4.55 0.25 -23.49
N TYR A 48 -3.37 0.67 -23.03
CA TYR A 48 -2.08 0.50 -23.72
C TYR A 48 -1.06 -0.28 -22.90
N VAL A 49 -0.08 -0.87 -23.59
CA VAL A 49 0.99 -1.66 -22.93
C VAL A 49 1.92 -0.74 -22.13
N GLU A 50 2.11 0.48 -22.61
CA GLU A 50 3.00 1.49 -22.06
C GLU A 50 2.44 2.18 -20.80
N GLU A 51 1.17 1.97 -20.46
CA GLU A 51 0.57 2.57 -19.26
C GLU A 51 1.18 2.04 -17.95
N ALA A 52 1.81 0.86 -17.97
CA ALA A 52 2.40 0.24 -16.81
C ALA A 52 3.92 0.15 -16.94
N ALA A 53 4.64 1.00 -16.20
CA ALA A 53 6.08 0.85 -16.03
C ALA A 53 6.44 -0.42 -15.24
N SER A 54 5.58 -0.82 -14.31
CA SER A 54 5.71 -2.06 -13.53
C SER A 54 4.35 -2.53 -13.03
N ILE A 55 4.12 -3.85 -13.03
CA ILE A 55 2.93 -4.47 -12.42
C ILE A 55 3.42 -5.45 -11.37
N LEU A 56 2.96 -5.31 -10.14
CA LEU A 56 3.44 -6.04 -8.99
C LEU A 56 2.34 -6.91 -8.40
N ASP A 57 2.68 -8.14 -8.01
CA ASP A 57 1.88 -8.93 -7.07
C ASP A 57 2.38 -8.79 -5.62
N ARG A 58 1.68 -9.42 -4.67
CA ARG A 58 2.06 -9.41 -3.25
C ARG A 58 3.41 -10.07 -2.95
N ALA A 59 3.88 -10.98 -3.80
CA ALA A 59 5.20 -11.60 -3.66
C ALA A 59 6.31 -10.71 -4.23
N GLY A 60 5.95 -9.61 -4.90
CA GLY A 60 6.86 -8.69 -5.57
C GLY A 60 7.32 -9.19 -6.93
N ASN A 61 6.63 -10.17 -7.50
CA ASN A 61 6.84 -10.55 -8.90
C ASN A 61 6.42 -9.38 -9.78
N ASN A 62 7.25 -9.07 -10.76
CA ASN A 62 7.06 -7.98 -11.67
C ASN A 62 6.60 -8.51 -13.04
N PHE A 63 5.56 -7.90 -13.58
CA PHE A 63 4.91 -8.28 -14.83
C PHE A 63 4.83 -7.09 -15.77
N HIS A 64 4.74 -7.39 -17.07
CA HIS A 64 4.53 -6.40 -18.11
C HIS A 64 3.24 -6.74 -18.85
N LEU A 65 2.62 -5.72 -19.44
CA LEU A 65 1.51 -5.94 -20.36
C LEU A 65 2.04 -6.45 -21.70
N THR A 66 1.26 -7.30 -22.34
CA THR A 66 1.52 -7.78 -23.70
C THR A 66 0.22 -7.68 -24.51
N LEU A 67 0.36 -7.58 -25.83
CA LEU A 67 -0.76 -7.70 -26.74
C LEU A 67 -0.79 -9.13 -27.29
N GLU A 68 -1.90 -9.81 -27.06
CA GLU A 68 -2.18 -11.08 -27.75
C GLU A 68 -2.72 -10.84 -29.15
N GLU A 69 -2.73 -11.92 -29.95
CA GLU A 69 -3.36 -11.93 -31.28
C GLU A 69 -4.80 -11.39 -31.18
N GLY A 70 -5.08 -10.31 -31.94
CA GLY A 70 -6.36 -9.61 -31.87
C GLY A 70 -6.37 -8.29 -31.08
N ARG A 71 -5.19 -7.76 -30.68
CA ARG A 71 -5.03 -6.48 -29.95
C ARG A 71 -5.72 -6.46 -28.58
N LYS A 72 -5.77 -7.62 -27.92
CA LYS A 72 -6.26 -7.72 -26.56
C LYS A 72 -5.09 -7.63 -25.59
N LEU A 73 -5.19 -6.75 -24.60
CA LEU A 73 -4.23 -6.68 -23.51
C LEU A 73 -4.29 -7.95 -22.66
N ASN A 74 -3.11 -8.48 -22.34
CA ASN A 74 -2.92 -9.55 -21.37
C ASN A 74 -1.73 -9.22 -20.46
N LEU A 75 -1.70 -9.84 -19.28
CA LEU A 75 -0.55 -9.83 -18.39
C LEU A 75 0.43 -10.91 -18.85
N GLY A 76 1.66 -10.50 -19.20
CA GLY A 76 2.74 -11.40 -19.55
C GLY A 76 3.24 -12.22 -18.35
N SER A 77 4.21 -13.10 -18.60
CA SER A 77 4.88 -13.85 -17.52
C SER A 77 5.68 -12.91 -16.61
N SER A 78 5.84 -13.29 -15.34
CA SER A 78 6.75 -12.59 -14.43
C SER A 78 8.16 -12.57 -15.02
N PHE A 79 8.82 -11.41 -14.98
CA PHE A 79 10.21 -11.26 -15.41
C PHE A 79 11.19 -11.08 -14.24
N GLY A 80 10.76 -11.47 -13.04
CA GLY A 80 11.58 -11.46 -11.83
C GLY A 80 10.97 -10.62 -10.71
N ARG A 81 11.69 -10.49 -9.59
CA ARG A 81 11.25 -9.65 -8.48
C ARG A 81 11.59 -8.19 -8.74
N VAL A 82 10.72 -7.30 -8.28
CA VAL A 82 10.98 -5.85 -8.29
C VAL A 82 12.18 -5.50 -7.42
N GLU A 83 12.97 -4.54 -7.87
CA GLU A 83 14.14 -4.06 -7.12
C GLU A 83 13.69 -3.15 -5.96
N PHE A 84 14.21 -3.42 -4.77
CA PHE A 84 13.78 -2.78 -3.53
C PHE A 84 14.03 -1.27 -3.52
N THR A 85 15.21 -0.84 -3.95
CA THR A 85 15.63 0.57 -3.93
C THR A 85 14.76 1.41 -4.86
N TRP A 86 14.50 0.91 -6.07
CA TRP A 86 13.62 1.50 -7.06
C TRP A 86 12.20 1.62 -6.52
N LEU A 87 11.62 0.53 -6.00
CA LEU A 87 10.27 0.54 -5.47
C LEU A 87 10.13 1.54 -4.31
N ARG A 88 11.11 1.54 -3.40
CA ARG A 88 11.15 2.45 -2.26
C ARG A 88 11.22 3.91 -2.69
N GLN A 89 12.09 4.24 -3.65
CA GLN A 89 12.22 5.62 -4.14
C GLN A 89 10.98 6.09 -4.88
N THR A 90 10.39 5.22 -5.70
CA THR A 90 9.16 5.51 -6.45
C THR A 90 8.00 5.76 -5.49
N TRP A 91 7.83 4.90 -4.48
CA TRP A 91 6.82 5.07 -3.44
C TRP A 91 7.00 6.37 -2.62
N ILE A 92 8.23 6.72 -2.25
CA ILE A 92 8.51 7.99 -1.57
C ILE A 92 8.17 9.19 -2.45
N THR A 93 8.45 9.09 -3.75
CA THR A 93 8.22 10.16 -4.72
C THR A 93 6.73 10.40 -4.93
N ASP A 94 5.96 9.33 -5.10
CA ASP A 94 4.51 9.33 -5.22
C ASP A 94 3.85 10.04 -4.02
N ARG A 95 4.18 9.59 -2.81
CA ARG A 95 3.69 10.17 -1.56
C ARG A 95 4.04 11.65 -1.36
N ARG A 96 5.14 12.12 -1.95
CA ARG A 96 5.53 13.54 -1.91
C ARG A 96 4.80 14.36 -2.96
N ARG A 97 4.50 13.78 -4.13
CA ARG A 97 3.76 14.42 -5.21
C ARG A 97 2.30 14.63 -4.81
N GLU A 98 1.66 13.62 -4.21
CA GLU A 98 0.26 13.72 -3.79
C GLU A 98 0.04 13.36 -2.30
N PRO A 99 0.45 14.23 -1.36
CA PRO A 99 0.32 13.94 0.08
C PRO A 99 -1.12 13.70 0.54
N GLN A 100 -2.11 14.28 -0.16
CA GLN A 100 -3.52 14.12 0.19
C GLN A 100 -4.12 12.78 -0.24
N ALA A 101 -3.54 12.12 -1.25
CA ALA A 101 -3.90 10.75 -1.60
C ALA A 101 -3.34 9.76 -0.57
N HIS A 102 -2.18 10.08 0.02
CA HIS A 102 -1.45 9.21 0.95
C HIS A 102 -1.46 9.71 2.39
N ARG A 103 -2.63 9.61 3.03
CA ARG A 103 -2.86 10.14 4.39
C ARG A 103 -2.40 9.18 5.48
N LEU A 104 -2.22 7.89 5.16
CA LEU A 104 -1.65 6.90 6.06
C LEU A 104 -0.12 6.99 6.05
N LEU A 105 0.44 7.63 7.09
CA LEU A 105 1.86 7.87 7.22
C LEU A 105 2.54 6.73 7.97
N ARG A 106 2.77 5.63 7.25
CA ARG A 106 3.41 4.43 7.78
C ARG A 106 4.90 4.58 8.06
N LEU A 107 5.39 3.80 9.03
CA LEU A 107 6.80 3.61 9.34
C LEU A 107 7.51 3.03 8.13
N TYR A 108 8.76 3.46 7.92
CA TYR A 108 9.49 3.08 6.72
C TYR A 108 10.00 1.63 6.81
N PRO A 109 9.56 0.73 5.92
CA PRO A 109 9.99 -0.66 5.91
C PRO A 109 11.45 -0.78 5.48
N THR A 110 12.15 -1.75 6.06
CA THR A 110 13.57 -2.03 5.80
C THR A 110 13.80 -3.19 4.84
N THR A 111 12.74 -3.93 4.48
CA THR A 111 12.79 -5.07 3.56
C THR A 111 11.79 -4.89 2.43
N LEU A 112 12.03 -5.59 1.31
CA LEU A 112 11.12 -5.58 0.16
C LEU A 112 9.74 -6.13 0.52
N ASP A 113 9.69 -7.25 1.25
CA ASP A 113 8.42 -7.89 1.60
C ASP A 113 7.57 -6.99 2.51
N ALA A 114 8.19 -6.31 3.48
CA ALA A 114 7.50 -5.34 4.33
C ALA A 114 7.05 -4.10 3.56
N LEU A 115 7.83 -3.66 2.55
CA LEU A 115 7.45 -2.55 1.68
C LEU A 115 6.24 -2.90 0.81
N LEU A 116 6.25 -4.08 0.18
CA LEU A 116 5.12 -4.55 -0.62
C LEU A 116 3.87 -4.71 0.23
N ALA A 117 3.97 -5.39 1.39
CA ALA A 117 2.85 -5.49 2.32
C ALA A 117 2.32 -4.10 2.68
N GLY A 118 3.21 -3.17 3.02
CA GLY A 118 2.86 -1.78 3.33
C GLY A 118 2.10 -1.07 2.21
N ILE A 119 2.57 -1.19 0.96
CA ILE A 119 1.94 -0.57 -0.21
C ILE A 119 0.55 -1.17 -0.46
N PHE A 120 0.44 -2.50 -0.54
CA PHE A 120 -0.82 -3.18 -0.81
C PHE A 120 -1.87 -2.86 0.25
N GLU A 121 -1.50 -2.91 1.53
CA GLU A 121 -2.40 -2.57 2.62
C GLU A 121 -2.81 -1.10 2.56
N THR A 122 -1.86 -0.17 2.39
CA THR A 122 -2.14 1.28 2.32
C THR A 122 -3.12 1.59 1.20
N LEU A 123 -2.84 1.13 -0.03
CA LEU A 123 -3.70 1.38 -1.17
C LEU A 123 -5.08 0.73 -1.01
N THR A 124 -5.14 -0.47 -0.43
CA THR A 124 -6.42 -1.14 -0.12
C THR A 124 -7.25 -0.28 0.83
N LEU A 125 -6.63 0.26 1.88
CA LEU A 125 -7.31 1.08 2.90
C LEU A 125 -7.75 2.45 2.37
N GLU A 126 -6.93 3.09 1.55
CA GLU A 126 -7.19 4.44 1.01
C GLU A 126 -8.24 4.42 -0.10
N LEU A 127 -8.30 3.34 -0.90
CA LEU A 127 -9.26 3.18 -1.99
C LEU A 127 -10.55 2.46 -1.61
N ALA A 128 -10.58 1.79 -0.45
CA ALA A 128 -11.76 1.06 0.01
C ALA A 128 -12.94 2.01 0.26
N SER A 129 -13.94 1.92 -0.62
CA SER A 129 -15.24 2.58 -0.45
C SER A 129 -16.23 1.77 0.39
N SER A 130 -15.88 0.53 0.76
CA SER A 130 -16.70 -0.39 1.55
C SER A 130 -15.87 -1.06 2.64
N ALA A 131 -16.55 -1.66 3.62
CA ALA A 131 -15.91 -2.41 4.70
C ALA A 131 -14.96 -3.49 4.16
N ILE A 132 -13.77 -3.56 4.75
CA ILE A 132 -12.82 -4.66 4.58
C ILE A 132 -13.17 -5.75 5.60
N SER A 133 -12.56 -6.93 5.50
CA SER A 133 -12.80 -8.10 6.37
C SER A 133 -12.84 -7.80 7.87
N SER A 134 -12.11 -6.77 8.32
CA SER A 134 -12.16 -6.26 9.69
C SER A 134 -12.47 -4.76 9.64
N PRO A 135 -13.27 -4.22 10.59
CA PRO A 135 -13.47 -2.78 10.71
C PRO A 135 -12.22 -2.12 11.26
N TRP A 136 -12.14 -0.81 11.06
CA TRP A 136 -11.21 0.04 11.80
C TRP A 136 -11.60 0.10 13.28
N VAL A 137 -10.67 0.45 14.15
CA VAL A 137 -10.97 0.76 15.56
C VAL A 137 -10.54 2.19 15.84
N VAL A 138 -11.44 3.00 16.38
CA VAL A 138 -11.13 4.35 16.83
C VAL A 138 -11.42 4.43 18.32
N ASP A 139 -10.37 4.56 19.11
CA ASP A 139 -10.43 4.81 20.55
C ASP A 139 -10.35 6.32 20.79
N VAL A 140 -11.35 6.85 21.49
CA VAL A 140 -11.34 8.22 22.00
C VAL A 140 -11.41 8.18 23.52
N ALA A 141 -10.26 8.33 24.18
CA ALA A 141 -10.15 8.32 25.64
C ALA A 141 -10.77 7.09 26.34
N GLY A 142 -10.64 5.91 25.72
CA GLY A 142 -11.12 4.62 26.23
C GLY A 142 -12.48 4.18 25.67
N GLU A 143 -13.15 5.01 24.87
CA GLU A 143 -14.38 4.66 24.18
C GLU A 143 -14.05 4.23 22.74
N GLU A 144 -14.25 2.94 22.45
CA GLU A 144 -13.98 2.37 21.14
C GLU A 144 -15.20 2.45 20.20
N THR A 145 -14.92 2.79 18.94
CA THR A 145 -15.88 2.72 17.84
C THR A 145 -15.29 1.93 16.68
N HIS A 146 -16.15 1.31 15.86
CA HIS A 146 -15.73 0.40 14.78
C HIS A 146 -16.18 0.87 13.39
N PRO A 147 -15.62 1.97 12.86
CA PRO A 147 -15.94 2.44 11.52
C PRO A 147 -15.56 1.42 10.44
N ALA A 148 -16.34 1.38 9.36
CA ALA A 148 -16.14 0.42 8.27
C ALA A 148 -15.01 0.87 7.33
N THR A 149 -14.89 2.18 7.09
CA THR A 149 -13.95 2.75 6.11
C THR A 149 -13.13 3.88 6.71
N LEU A 150 -12.01 4.22 6.07
CA LEU A 150 -11.21 5.39 6.42
C LEU A 150 -12.05 6.69 6.34
N ARG A 151 -13.01 6.75 5.42
CA ARG A 151 -13.95 7.88 5.30
C ARG A 151 -14.86 8.00 6.51
N ASP A 152 -15.29 6.88 7.09
CA ASP A 152 -16.10 6.90 8.32
C ASP A 152 -15.25 7.33 9.53
N VAL A 153 -13.98 6.91 9.59
CA VAL A 153 -13.00 7.43 10.56
C VAL A 153 -12.88 8.94 10.42
N ASP A 154 -12.68 9.46 9.20
CA ASP A 154 -12.61 10.90 8.94
C ASP A 154 -13.87 11.61 9.43
N GLY A 155 -15.05 11.05 9.17
CA GLY A 155 -16.34 11.60 9.60
C GLY A 155 -16.52 11.65 11.12
N LEU A 156 -15.97 10.68 11.85
CA LEU A 156 -15.94 10.67 13.32
C LEU A 156 -14.98 11.73 13.85
N LEU A 157 -13.74 11.76 13.32
CA LEU A 157 -12.68 12.66 13.79
C LEU A 157 -12.94 14.12 13.40
N ALA A 158 -13.65 14.39 12.31
CA ALA A 158 -14.05 15.75 11.91
C ALA A 158 -14.90 16.47 12.97
N ARG A 159 -15.58 15.72 13.85
CA ARG A 159 -16.41 16.27 14.94
C ARG A 159 -15.62 16.61 16.20
N LEU A 160 -14.35 16.22 16.27
CA LEU A 160 -13.49 16.45 17.43
C LEU A 160 -12.59 17.67 17.17
N ASP A 161 -12.45 18.53 18.19
CA ASP A 161 -11.56 19.69 18.09
C ASP A 161 -10.09 19.30 18.26
N HIS A 162 -9.80 18.29 19.08
CA HIS A 162 -8.46 17.87 19.46
C HIS A 162 -8.29 16.34 19.45
N PHE A 163 -7.05 15.88 19.24
CA PHE A 163 -6.72 14.47 18.97
C PHE A 163 -5.73 13.86 19.98
N GLU A 164 -5.39 14.53 21.08
CA GLU A 164 -4.31 14.07 21.99
C GLU A 164 -4.58 12.72 22.65
N ARG A 165 -5.85 12.30 22.69
CA ARG A 165 -6.32 11.04 23.28
C ARG A 165 -6.98 10.11 22.27
N VAL A 166 -6.71 10.32 20.98
CA VAL A 166 -7.29 9.51 19.90
C VAL A 166 -6.24 8.53 19.40
N THR A 167 -6.62 7.26 19.32
CA THR A 167 -5.85 6.22 18.64
C THR A 167 -6.73 5.59 17.58
N VAL A 168 -6.17 5.37 16.39
CA VAL A 168 -6.86 4.71 15.29
C VAL A 168 -6.09 3.45 14.93
N ARG A 169 -6.75 2.30 14.88
CA ARG A 169 -6.17 1.03 14.42
C ARG A 169 -6.80 0.65 13.09
N ASP A 170 -5.96 0.29 12.12
CA ASP A 170 -6.43 -0.20 10.82
C ASP A 170 -6.77 -1.70 10.85
N PRO A 171 -7.51 -2.21 9.84
CA PRO A 171 -7.84 -3.62 9.69
C PRO A 171 -6.64 -4.59 9.63
N PHE A 172 -5.44 -4.10 9.35
CA PHE A 172 -4.20 -4.88 9.31
C PHE A 172 -3.43 -4.83 10.64
N GLY A 173 -3.95 -4.10 11.63
CA GLY A 173 -3.41 -4.05 13.00
C GLY A 173 -2.40 -2.94 13.25
N HIS A 174 -2.24 -1.98 12.32
CA HIS A 174 -1.36 -0.83 12.54
C HIS A 174 -2.07 0.24 13.35
N ASP A 175 -1.39 0.78 14.35
CA ASP A 175 -1.89 1.85 15.20
C ASP A 175 -1.39 3.22 14.71
N TYR A 176 -2.27 4.22 14.76
CA TYR A 176 -2.01 5.57 14.27
C TYR A 176 -2.45 6.62 15.28
N ARG A 177 -1.67 7.71 15.32
CA ARG A 177 -2.07 8.97 15.92
C ARG A 177 -2.54 9.93 14.83
N PRO A 178 -3.82 10.36 14.85
CA PRO A 178 -4.29 11.34 13.89
C PRO A 178 -3.74 12.73 14.22
N ILE A 179 -3.40 13.49 13.17
CA ILE A 179 -2.93 14.86 13.23
C ILE A 179 -3.73 15.68 12.22
N ARG A 180 -4.29 16.81 12.66
CA ARG A 180 -4.99 17.75 11.78
C ARG A 180 -4.01 18.80 11.28
N HIS A 181 -3.78 18.82 9.97
CA HIS A 181 -3.03 19.90 9.32
C HIS A 181 -4.01 20.88 8.67
N SER A 182 -4.02 22.12 9.16
CA SER A 182 -4.85 23.19 8.59
C SER A 182 -3.95 24.17 7.83
N PRO A 183 -4.08 24.29 6.50
CA PRO A 183 -3.14 25.08 5.69
C PRO A 183 -3.21 26.60 5.97
N HIS A 184 -4.28 27.10 6.60
CA HIS A 184 -4.43 28.51 6.93
C HIS A 184 -5.02 28.74 8.33
N ARG A 185 -4.38 29.62 9.11
CA ARG A 185 -4.75 29.98 10.50
C ARG A 185 -6.14 30.61 10.67
N LEU A 186 -6.85 30.92 9.59
CA LEU A 186 -8.13 31.65 9.59
C LEU A 186 -9.36 30.74 9.40
N HIS A 187 -9.21 29.41 9.33
CA HIS A 187 -10.35 28.52 9.21
C HIS A 187 -10.96 28.13 10.56
N ALA A 188 -12.24 27.77 10.54
CA ALA A 188 -13.01 27.37 11.72
C ALA A 188 -12.40 26.14 12.42
N PRO A 189 -12.58 25.99 13.75
CA PRO A 189 -12.27 24.74 14.45
C PRO A 189 -12.87 23.54 13.70
N GLY A 190 -12.11 22.43 13.60
CA GLY A 190 -12.53 21.24 12.85
C GLY A 190 -12.14 21.20 11.36
N THR A 191 -11.58 22.28 10.81
CA THR A 191 -11.17 22.33 9.39
C THR A 191 -9.69 21.94 9.19
N GLY A 192 -9.41 21.18 8.14
CA GLY A 192 -8.07 20.73 7.77
C GLY A 192 -8.05 19.26 7.35
N THR A 193 -6.96 18.85 6.73
CA THR A 193 -6.74 17.45 6.33
C THR A 193 -6.24 16.68 7.54
N ILE A 194 -6.80 15.49 7.78
CA ILE A 194 -6.33 14.57 8.83
C ILE A 194 -5.32 13.62 8.20
N TYR A 195 -4.13 13.56 8.80
CA TYR A 195 -3.09 12.58 8.52
C TYR A 195 -3.01 11.59 9.66
N TYR A 196 -2.67 10.35 9.37
CA TYR A 196 -2.60 9.27 10.35
C TYR A 196 -1.14 8.82 10.46
N VAL A 197 -0.46 9.25 11.53
CA VAL A 197 0.96 8.91 11.73
C VAL A 197 1.05 7.60 12.48
N GLU A 198 1.66 6.59 11.86
CA GLU A 198 1.83 5.29 12.49
C GLU A 198 2.69 5.43 13.75
N ILE A 199 2.25 4.80 14.83
CA ILE A 199 2.97 4.72 16.08
C ILE A 199 3.60 3.34 16.20
N GLU A 200 4.85 3.29 16.66
CA GLU A 200 5.47 2.00 16.95
C GLU A 200 4.58 1.24 17.95
N PRO A 201 4.36 -0.07 17.73
CA PRO A 201 3.62 -0.88 18.69
C PRO A 201 4.32 -0.72 20.02
N HIS A 202 3.57 -0.30 21.05
CA HIS A 202 4.12 -0.15 22.38
C HIS A 202 4.52 -1.55 22.85
N GLY A 203 5.80 -1.90 22.65
CA GLY A 203 6.40 -3.05 23.28
C GLY A 203 6.13 -2.87 24.76
N GLY A 204 5.34 -3.78 25.34
CA GLY A 204 5.05 -3.73 26.76
C GLY A 204 6.35 -3.87 27.54
N GLU A 205 6.95 -2.73 27.93
CA GLU A 205 7.70 -2.45 29.16
C GLU A 205 8.41 -1.09 29.06
N ALA A 206 8.62 -0.49 30.23
CA ALA A 206 8.75 0.94 30.45
C ALA A 206 10.04 1.61 29.93
N GLY A 207 9.89 2.85 29.48
CA GLY A 207 10.74 3.96 29.94
C GLY A 207 11.98 4.29 29.12
N HIS A 208 11.81 5.05 28.03
CA HIS A 208 12.63 6.26 27.78
C HIS A 208 12.03 7.03 26.60
N ALA A 209 11.64 8.29 26.81
CA ALA A 209 11.24 9.17 25.73
C ALA A 209 12.50 9.72 25.02
N PRO A 210 12.62 9.61 23.69
CA PRO A 210 13.43 10.54 22.93
C PRO A 210 12.55 11.68 22.42
N THR A 211 13.02 12.89 22.68
CA THR A 211 12.52 14.16 22.14
C THR A 211 12.39 14.12 20.61
N LEU A 212 11.16 14.28 20.13
CA LEU A 212 10.86 14.58 18.73
C LEU A 212 11.37 15.98 18.40
N SER A 213 12.32 16.04 17.46
CA SER A 213 12.80 17.29 16.86
C SER A 213 11.80 17.71 15.79
N ASP A 214 11.21 18.89 15.96
CA ASP A 214 10.37 19.57 14.98
C ASP A 214 11.12 19.70 13.65
N ASN A 215 10.69 18.96 12.63
CA ASN A 215 10.80 19.31 11.22
C ASN A 215 9.93 18.35 10.41
N LEU A 216 8.66 18.71 10.24
CA LEU A 216 7.87 18.33 9.07
C LEU A 216 7.71 19.59 8.20
N PRO A 217 7.64 19.43 6.86
CA PRO A 217 7.67 20.53 5.89
C PRO A 217 6.49 21.51 6.00
#